data_AF-A0AAE8B326-F1
#
_entry.id   AF-A0AAE8B326-F1
#
_cell.length_a   1.000
_cell.length_b   1.000
_cell.length_c   1.000
_cell.angle_alpha   90.00
_cell.angle_beta   90.00
_cell.angle_gamma   90.00
#
_symmetry.space_group_name_H-M   'P 1'
#
loop_
_entity.id
_entity.type
_entity.pdbx_description
1 polymer ?
#
loop_
_entity_poly.entity_id
_entity_poly.type
_entity_poly.pdbx_seq_one_letter_code
_entity_poly.pdbx_strand_id
1 'polypeptide(L)'
;MKLLDTKIESNGFIFYGKFSEGLFQEWLKITTILASKCDLQNELLFQVGFSIYKLIEVKKQQFRLVSIDYEANPFKDFTEDLTVALWIQSEQASLTKELQINPSEIRFDDKILIAKDVFEDEHAYLQRQNTQSQRDSGWFMGYQRQDNEDFVGIHAFELLKWNPKLIKVLVLPTDYLVIVNDGEIHSILNDCDEEIFPIS
;
A
#
# COMPACT_ATOMS: atom_id res chain seq x y z
N MET A 1 9.02 18.06 6.10
CA MET A 1 9.99 16.97 5.86
C MET A 1 10.88 17.36 4.68
N LYS A 2 12.19 17.06 4.70
CA LYS A 2 13.09 17.42 3.59
C LYS A 2 12.97 16.37 2.49
N LEU A 3 12.71 16.82 1.26
CA LEU A 3 12.75 15.96 0.07
C LEU A 3 14.20 15.81 -0.41
N LEU A 4 14.57 14.57 -0.70
CA LEU A 4 15.82 14.17 -1.33
C LEU A 4 15.53 13.91 -2.82
N ASP A 5 16.39 14.39 -3.71
CA ASP A 5 16.43 13.95 -5.10
C ASP A 5 17.70 13.09 -5.28
N THR A 6 17.50 11.80 -5.44
CA THR A 6 18.55 10.78 -5.35
C THR A 6 18.71 10.07 -6.68
N LYS A 7 19.93 9.63 -6.99
CA LYS A 7 20.21 8.74 -8.13
C LYS A 7 20.84 7.43 -7.68
N ILE A 8 20.50 6.34 -8.36
CA ILE A 8 21.14 5.03 -8.22
C ILE A 8 21.58 4.57 -9.60
N GLU A 9 22.80 4.08 -9.69
CA GLU A 9 23.31 3.39 -10.89
C GLU A 9 23.24 1.88 -10.66
N SER A 10 22.64 1.16 -11.59
CA SER A 10 22.51 -0.30 -11.50
C SER A 10 22.34 -0.92 -12.88
N ASN A 11 23.09 -1.99 -13.17
CA ASN A 11 23.05 -2.73 -14.44
C ASN A 11 23.15 -1.84 -15.71
N GLY A 12 23.96 -0.78 -15.65
CA GLY A 12 24.17 0.14 -16.77
C GLY A 12 23.05 1.17 -16.97
N PHE A 13 22.08 1.23 -16.06
CA PHE A 13 21.03 2.24 -16.02
C PHE A 13 21.24 3.20 -14.84
N ILE A 14 20.73 4.42 -14.98
CA ILE A 14 20.66 5.39 -13.88
C ILE A 14 19.19 5.68 -13.58
N PHE A 15 18.79 5.47 -12.34
CA PHE A 15 17.45 5.77 -11.85
C PHE A 15 17.48 6.99 -10.95
N TYR A 16 16.55 7.92 -11.16
CA TYR A 16 16.36 9.09 -10.33
C TYR A 16 15.03 8.99 -9.59
N GLY A 17 15.02 9.34 -8.30
CA GLY A 17 13.82 9.32 -7.47
C GLY A 17 13.83 10.50 -6.50
N LYS A 18 12.68 11.14 -6.34
CA LYS A 18 12.48 12.23 -5.38
C LYS A 18 11.55 11.74 -4.27
N PHE A 19 11.98 11.82 -3.02
CA PHE A 19 11.22 11.31 -1.88
C PHE A 19 11.76 11.87 -0.56
N SER A 20 10.96 11.75 0.49
CA SER A 20 11.33 12.19 1.82
C SER A 20 12.45 11.37 2.47
N GLU A 21 13.26 12.03 3.30
CA GLU A 21 14.31 11.37 4.09
C GLU A 21 13.77 10.19 4.92
N GLY A 22 14.57 9.12 5.03
CA GLY A 22 14.18 7.87 5.71
C GLY A 22 13.67 6.76 4.78
N LEU A 23 13.27 7.08 3.54
CA LEU A 23 12.70 6.11 2.60
C LEU A 23 13.71 5.50 1.61
N PHE A 24 15.01 5.72 1.83
CA PHE A 24 16.07 5.27 0.91
C PHE A 24 16.11 3.74 0.74
N GLN A 25 15.78 2.98 1.80
CA GLN A 25 15.75 1.51 1.71
C GLN A 25 14.62 1.02 0.80
N GLU A 26 13.45 1.65 0.86
CA GLU A 26 12.34 1.31 -0.02
C GLU A 26 12.64 1.71 -1.48
N TRP A 27 13.28 2.88 -1.66
CA TRP A 27 13.80 3.29 -2.96
C TRP A 27 14.79 2.27 -3.54
N LEU A 28 15.75 1.80 -2.73
CA LEU A 28 16.74 0.81 -3.16
C LEU A 28 16.07 -0.48 -3.65
N LYS A 29 15.09 -1.02 -2.90
CA LYS A 29 14.33 -2.22 -3.30
C LYS A 29 13.70 -2.06 -4.69
N ILE A 30 13.08 -0.91 -4.98
CA ILE A 30 12.48 -0.65 -6.30
C ILE A 30 13.55 -0.64 -7.40
N THR A 31 14.66 0.05 -7.18
CA THR A 31 15.73 0.09 -8.17
C THR A 31 16.39 -1.28 -8.39
N THR A 32 16.47 -2.13 -7.36
CA THR A 32 16.91 -3.53 -7.50
C THR A 32 15.94 -4.34 -8.37
N ILE A 33 14.63 -4.18 -8.17
CA ILE A 33 13.61 -4.81 -9.02
C ILE A 33 13.77 -4.34 -10.48
N LEU A 34 13.92 -3.04 -10.70
CA LEU A 34 14.09 -2.48 -12.04
C LEU A 34 15.38 -2.96 -12.72
N ALA A 35 16.49 -3.00 -12.00
CA ALA A 35 17.76 -3.47 -12.52
C ALA A 35 17.69 -4.95 -12.97
N SER A 36 16.80 -5.74 -12.38
CA SER A 36 16.59 -7.13 -12.79
C SER A 36 15.80 -7.29 -14.09
N LYS A 37 15.17 -6.22 -14.60
CA LYS A 37 14.40 -6.23 -15.86
C LYS A 37 15.28 -5.90 -17.06
N CYS A 38 15.07 -6.61 -18.16
CA CYS A 38 15.80 -6.42 -19.42
C CYS A 38 15.19 -5.37 -20.37
N ASP A 39 13.90 -5.07 -20.24
CA ASP A 39 13.13 -4.31 -21.24
C ASP A 39 12.69 -2.93 -20.71
N LEU A 40 13.61 -2.21 -20.08
CA LEU A 40 13.34 -0.86 -19.56
C LEU A 40 13.22 0.13 -20.71
N GLN A 41 12.06 0.78 -20.81
CA GLN A 41 11.76 1.77 -21.84
C GLN A 41 10.98 2.95 -21.24
N ASN A 42 11.00 4.08 -21.95
CA ASN A 42 10.21 5.25 -21.59
C ASN A 42 8.72 4.88 -21.46
N GLU A 43 8.05 5.48 -20.49
CA GLU A 43 6.64 5.28 -20.13
C GLU A 43 6.26 3.87 -19.66
N LEU A 44 7.23 2.98 -19.42
CA LEU A 44 6.95 1.66 -18.86
C LEU A 44 6.26 1.79 -17.50
N LEU A 45 5.05 1.23 -17.41
CA LEU A 45 4.32 1.05 -16.16
C LEU A 45 4.66 -0.28 -15.52
N PHE A 46 4.83 -0.28 -14.21
CA PHE A 46 5.02 -1.49 -13.44
C PHE A 46 4.49 -1.33 -12.02
N GLN A 47 4.00 -2.43 -11.46
CA GLN A 47 3.54 -2.48 -10.08
C GLN A 47 4.67 -2.98 -9.17
N VAL A 48 4.78 -2.36 -8.00
CA VAL A 48 5.56 -2.90 -6.87
C VAL A 48 4.69 -2.79 -5.63
N GLY A 49 4.29 -3.95 -5.09
CA GLY A 49 3.33 -4.03 -3.99
C GLY A 49 2.05 -3.27 -4.31
N PHE A 50 1.67 -2.35 -3.43
CA PHE A 50 0.48 -1.52 -3.52
C PHE A 50 0.46 -0.55 -4.71
N SER A 51 1.62 -0.01 -5.08
CA SER A 51 1.70 1.17 -5.95
C SER A 51 2.08 0.82 -7.40
N ILE A 52 1.61 1.65 -8.34
CA ILE A 52 2.10 1.68 -9.71
C ILE A 52 3.14 2.80 -9.87
N TYR A 53 4.20 2.45 -10.58
CA TYR A 53 5.28 3.36 -10.97
C TYR A 53 5.37 3.44 -12.49
N LYS A 54 5.91 4.56 -12.97
CA LYS A 54 6.19 4.82 -14.39
C LYS A 54 7.63 5.29 -14.55
N LEU A 55 8.29 4.79 -15.59
CA LEU A 55 9.61 5.28 -16.00
C LEU A 55 9.45 6.45 -16.98
N ILE A 56 10.14 7.55 -16.72
CA ILE A 56 10.27 8.67 -17.65
C ILE A 56 11.73 8.78 -18.05
N GLU A 57 12.04 8.52 -19.32
CA GLU A 57 13.41 8.61 -19.83
C GLU A 57 13.83 10.08 -19.90
N VAL A 58 14.89 10.43 -19.17
CA VAL A 58 15.48 11.79 -19.18
C VAL A 58 16.62 11.89 -20.18
N LYS A 59 17.37 10.80 -20.35
CA LYS A 59 18.44 10.58 -21.33
C LYS A 59 18.53 9.08 -21.61
N LYS A 60 19.24 8.70 -22.67
CA LYS A 60 19.49 7.28 -22.99
C LYS A 60 19.94 6.50 -21.75
N GLN A 61 19.18 5.45 -21.38
CA GLN A 61 19.42 4.58 -20.21
C GLN A 61 19.35 5.29 -18.84
N GLN A 62 18.72 6.46 -18.79
CA GLN A 62 18.56 7.26 -17.58
C GLN A 62 17.08 7.56 -17.37
N PHE A 63 16.51 7.10 -16.26
CA PHE A 63 15.08 7.15 -16.01
C PHE A 63 14.77 7.87 -14.69
N ARG A 64 13.85 8.84 -14.75
CA ARG A 64 13.14 9.36 -13.59
C ARG A 64 12.00 8.41 -13.27
N LEU A 65 11.90 7.97 -12.01
CA LEU A 65 10.71 7.28 -11.53
C LEU A 65 9.68 8.30 -11.10
N VAL A 66 8.43 8.05 -11.49
CA VAL A 66 7.24 8.73 -10.97
C VAL A 66 6.27 7.66 -10.47
N SER A 67 5.48 7.96 -9.45
CA SER A 67 4.41 7.08 -8.96
C SER A 67 3.05 7.66 -9.31
N ILE A 68 2.00 6.85 -9.21
CA ILE A 68 0.64 7.40 -9.17
C ILE A 68 0.50 8.46 -8.08
N ASP A 69 -0.32 9.47 -8.35
CA ASP A 69 -0.53 10.59 -7.44
C ASP A 69 -1.75 10.33 -6.55
N TYR A 70 -1.49 9.97 -5.28
CA TYR A 70 -2.51 9.71 -4.27
C TYR A 70 -3.23 10.96 -3.76
N GLU A 71 -2.65 12.15 -3.99
CA GLU A 71 -3.22 13.44 -3.57
C GLU A 71 -4.06 14.09 -4.68
N ALA A 72 -3.90 13.66 -5.93
CA ALA A 72 -4.69 14.08 -7.09
C ALA A 72 -5.66 12.97 -7.56
N ASN A 73 -5.61 12.57 -8.83
CA ASN A 73 -6.36 11.43 -9.35
C ASN A 73 -5.44 10.21 -9.59
N PRO A 74 -5.44 9.19 -8.71
CA PRO A 74 -4.51 8.06 -8.81
C PRO A 74 -4.71 7.17 -10.05
N PHE A 75 -5.82 7.35 -10.77
CA PHE A 75 -6.11 6.63 -12.01
C PHE A 75 -5.50 7.28 -13.26
N LYS A 76 -5.03 8.52 -13.15
CA LYS A 76 -4.59 9.33 -14.31
C LYS A 76 -3.29 10.08 -14.05
N ASP A 77 -3.14 10.60 -12.85
CA ASP A 77 -2.08 11.52 -12.50
C ASP A 77 -0.89 10.77 -11.91
N PHE A 78 0.30 11.28 -12.21
CA PHE A 78 1.58 10.78 -11.69
C PHE A 78 2.35 11.93 -11.08
N THR A 79 3.11 11.65 -10.03
CA THR A 79 3.96 12.60 -9.32
C THR A 79 5.40 12.13 -9.29
N GLU A 80 6.34 13.08 -9.38
CA GLU A 80 7.77 12.80 -9.14
C GLU A 80 8.07 12.53 -7.66
N ASP A 81 7.19 12.96 -6.74
CA ASP A 81 7.36 12.73 -5.31
C ASP A 81 6.87 11.33 -4.92
N LEU A 82 7.83 10.41 -4.79
CA LEU A 82 7.58 9.01 -4.44
C LEU A 82 7.29 8.81 -2.94
N THR A 83 7.22 9.88 -2.13
CA THR A 83 7.11 9.79 -0.67
C THR A 83 5.95 8.89 -0.22
N VAL A 84 4.74 9.11 -0.72
CA VAL A 84 3.56 8.35 -0.28
C VAL A 84 3.67 6.88 -0.71
N ALA A 85 4.08 6.62 -1.96
CA ALA A 85 4.21 5.26 -2.48
C ALA A 85 5.27 4.44 -1.73
N LEU A 86 6.42 5.05 -1.42
CA LEU A 86 7.48 4.43 -0.64
C LEU A 86 7.11 4.27 0.83
N TRP A 87 6.40 5.22 1.42
CA TRP A 87 5.92 5.12 2.79
C TRP A 87 4.94 3.95 2.96
N ILE A 88 3.96 3.79 2.06
CA ILE A 88 3.05 2.63 2.08
C ILE A 88 3.83 1.31 2.04
N GLN A 89 4.82 1.21 1.15
CA GLN A 89 5.67 0.03 1.06
C GLN A 89 6.44 -0.22 2.37
N SER A 90 6.97 0.84 2.99
CA SER A 90 7.66 0.79 4.28
C SER A 90 6.76 0.28 5.40
N GLU A 91 5.54 0.81 5.51
CA GLU A 91 4.58 0.42 6.55
C GLU A 91 4.16 -1.05 6.41
N GLN A 92 3.82 -1.48 5.19
CA GLN A 92 3.44 -2.86 4.91
C GLN A 92 4.61 -3.82 5.15
N ALA A 93 5.81 -3.47 4.71
CA ALA A 93 7.01 -4.29 4.95
C ALA A 93 7.40 -4.35 6.43
N SER A 94 7.15 -3.28 7.19
CA SER A 94 7.44 -3.25 8.63
C SER A 94 6.50 -4.16 9.39
N LEU A 95 5.18 -4.10 9.11
CA LEU A 95 4.20 -4.96 9.75
C LEU A 95 4.46 -6.44 9.45
N THR A 96 4.73 -6.80 8.19
CA THR A 96 4.95 -8.21 7.81
C THR A 96 6.20 -8.77 8.46
N LYS A 97 7.25 -7.96 8.59
CA LYS A 97 8.48 -8.32 9.31
C LYS A 97 8.24 -8.48 10.81
N GLU A 98 7.48 -7.56 11.41
CA GLU A 98 7.11 -7.59 12.83
C GLU A 98 6.35 -8.89 13.16
N LEU A 99 5.32 -9.21 12.36
CA LEU A 99 4.49 -10.40 12.54
C LEU A 99 5.11 -11.70 12.00
N GLN A 100 6.24 -11.62 11.28
CA GLN A 100 6.92 -12.76 10.64
C GLN A 100 6.03 -13.57 9.69
N ILE A 101 5.17 -12.89 8.94
CA ILE A 101 4.19 -13.50 8.02
C ILE A 101 4.59 -13.32 6.56
N ASN A 102 4.07 -14.20 5.70
CA ASN A 102 4.10 -13.99 4.26
C ASN A 102 3.01 -13.00 3.85
N PRO A 103 3.36 -11.87 3.21
CA PRO A 103 2.37 -10.90 2.76
C PRO A 103 1.48 -11.47 1.65
N SER A 104 0.27 -10.95 1.56
CA SER A 104 -0.57 -11.10 0.38
C SER A 104 -0.56 -9.84 -0.47
N GLU A 105 -0.73 -10.02 -1.78
CA GLU A 105 -0.80 -8.91 -2.72
C GLU A 105 -2.09 -8.08 -2.52
N ILE A 106 -1.93 -6.77 -2.62
CA ILE A 106 -2.98 -5.76 -2.65
C ILE A 106 -2.50 -4.65 -3.57
N ARG A 107 -3.38 -4.12 -4.42
CA ARG A 107 -3.12 -2.96 -5.30
C ARG A 107 -3.98 -1.76 -4.89
N PHE A 108 -3.49 -0.57 -5.17
CA PHE A 108 -4.13 0.68 -4.76
C PHE A 108 -5.61 0.83 -5.14
N ASP A 109 -6.01 0.29 -6.28
CA ASP A 109 -7.38 0.36 -6.81
C ASP A 109 -8.18 -0.93 -6.56
N ASP A 110 -7.69 -1.85 -5.71
CA ASP A 110 -8.50 -2.99 -5.29
C ASP A 110 -9.68 -2.48 -4.45
N LYS A 111 -10.84 -3.12 -4.61
CA LYS A 111 -12.05 -2.72 -3.90
C LYS A 111 -12.05 -3.27 -2.48
N ILE A 112 -12.39 -2.42 -1.53
CA ILE A 112 -12.67 -2.74 -0.13
C ILE A 112 -14.16 -2.49 0.09
N LEU A 113 -14.86 -3.45 0.67
CA LEU A 113 -16.24 -3.26 1.08
C LEU A 113 -16.27 -2.66 2.48
N ILE A 114 -16.98 -1.56 2.68
CA ILE A 114 -17.10 -0.94 4.00
C ILE A 114 -18.57 -0.79 4.38
N ALA A 115 -18.88 -0.95 5.65
CA ALA A 115 -20.14 -0.49 6.22
C ALA A 115 -20.21 1.03 6.12
N LYS A 116 -21.42 1.55 5.85
CA LYS A 116 -21.66 2.99 5.84
C LYS A 116 -21.30 3.58 7.21
N ASP A 117 -20.70 4.77 7.22
CA ASP A 117 -20.35 5.51 8.43
C ASP A 117 -19.33 4.79 9.36
N VAL A 118 -18.64 3.74 8.89
CA VAL A 118 -17.70 2.94 9.71
C VAL A 118 -16.52 3.75 10.28
N PHE A 119 -16.14 4.86 9.65
CA PHE A 119 -15.10 5.75 10.16
C PHE A 119 -15.59 6.70 11.26
N GLU A 120 -16.89 6.75 11.52
CA GLU A 120 -17.50 7.53 12.60
C GLU A 120 -17.66 6.70 13.90
N ASP A 121 -17.51 5.36 13.83
CA ASP A 121 -17.63 4.47 14.98
C ASP A 121 -16.29 4.28 15.69
N GLU A 122 -16.34 4.21 17.02
CA GLU A 122 -15.15 4.00 17.88
C GLU A 122 -14.62 2.57 17.81
N HIS A 123 -15.46 1.60 17.41
CA HIS A 123 -15.20 0.16 17.46
C HIS A 123 -15.43 -0.51 16.09
N ALA A 124 -14.47 -0.31 15.21
CA ALA A 124 -14.45 -0.93 13.89
C ALA A 124 -13.59 -2.21 13.85
N TYR A 125 -13.75 -2.97 12.79
CA TYR A 125 -12.88 -4.09 12.46
C TYR A 125 -12.67 -4.20 10.97
N LEU A 126 -11.54 -4.78 10.56
CA LEU A 126 -11.29 -5.20 9.18
C LEU A 126 -11.12 -6.71 9.16
N GLN A 127 -11.84 -7.38 8.28
CA GLN A 127 -11.68 -8.82 8.04
C GLN A 127 -11.29 -9.04 6.59
N ARG A 128 -10.30 -9.91 6.36
CA ARG A 128 -9.94 -10.30 5.01
C ARG A 128 -10.51 -11.66 4.65
N GLN A 129 -11.37 -11.71 3.66
CA GLN A 129 -12.03 -12.91 3.19
C GLN A 129 -11.41 -13.38 1.87
N ASN A 130 -11.54 -14.68 1.59
CA ASN A 130 -11.19 -15.21 0.29
C ASN A 130 -12.23 -14.79 -0.76
N THR A 131 -11.79 -14.22 -1.87
CA THR A 131 -12.65 -13.81 -2.99
C THR A 131 -12.17 -14.43 -4.29
N GLN A 132 -13.12 -14.77 -5.17
CA GLN A 132 -12.84 -15.29 -6.51
C GLN A 132 -12.79 -14.16 -7.57
N SER A 133 -13.12 -12.92 -7.18
CA SER A 133 -13.27 -11.80 -8.10
C SER A 133 -11.95 -11.06 -8.28
N GLN A 134 -11.57 -10.83 -9.55
CA GLN A 134 -10.42 -10.01 -9.86
C GLN A 134 -10.68 -8.56 -9.42
N ARG A 135 -9.70 -7.93 -8.73
CA ARG A 135 -9.78 -6.56 -8.17
C ARG A 135 -10.70 -6.40 -6.96
N ASP A 136 -11.29 -7.47 -6.46
CA ASP A 136 -11.83 -7.51 -5.10
C ASP A 136 -10.67 -7.84 -4.15
N SER A 137 -10.45 -6.99 -3.14
CA SER A 137 -9.34 -7.19 -2.20
C SER A 137 -9.61 -8.30 -1.17
N GLY A 138 -10.87 -8.70 -1.03
CA GLY A 138 -11.35 -9.52 0.07
C GLY A 138 -11.51 -8.76 1.39
N TRP A 139 -11.09 -7.49 1.47
CA TRP A 139 -11.25 -6.70 2.69
C TRP A 139 -12.69 -6.22 2.86
N PHE A 140 -13.19 -6.47 4.06
CA PHE A 140 -14.41 -5.91 4.59
C PHE A 140 -14.09 -5.08 5.84
N MET A 141 -14.69 -3.89 5.98
CA MET A 141 -14.61 -3.07 7.19
C MET A 141 -16.01 -2.85 7.79
N GLY A 142 -16.21 -3.25 9.03
CA GLY A 142 -17.50 -3.14 9.74
C GLY A 142 -17.34 -2.66 11.18
N TYR A 143 -18.44 -2.60 11.92
CA TYR A 143 -18.48 -2.22 13.34
C TYR A 143 -19.57 -3.02 14.08
N GLN A 144 -19.43 -3.20 15.41
CA GLN A 144 -20.23 -4.16 16.17
C GLN A 144 -21.74 -3.86 16.22
N ARG A 145 -22.12 -2.58 16.21
CA ARG A 145 -23.53 -2.14 16.33
C ARG A 145 -24.13 -1.76 14.99
N GLN A 146 -23.74 -2.47 13.93
CA GLN A 146 -24.27 -2.23 12.60
C GLN A 146 -25.74 -2.69 12.56
N ASP A 147 -26.67 -1.74 12.61
CA ASP A 147 -28.11 -1.98 12.57
C ASP A 147 -28.67 -2.06 11.13
N ASN A 148 -27.85 -1.73 10.12
CA ASN A 148 -28.26 -1.63 8.72
C ASN A 148 -27.26 -2.31 7.76
N GLU A 149 -27.78 -3.03 6.75
CA GLU A 149 -27.01 -3.70 5.69
C GLU A 149 -26.55 -2.74 4.57
N ASP A 150 -26.25 -1.48 4.91
CA ASP A 150 -25.79 -0.48 3.94
C ASP A 150 -24.27 -0.57 3.78
N PHE A 151 -23.83 -1.09 2.64
CA PHE A 151 -22.42 -1.22 2.31
C PHE A 151 -22.04 -0.38 1.09
N VAL A 152 -20.81 0.13 1.09
CA VAL A 152 -20.22 0.90 -0.01
C VAL A 152 -18.86 0.30 -0.36
N GLY A 153 -18.56 0.21 -1.66
CA GLY A 153 -17.22 -0.15 -2.13
C GLY A 153 -16.36 1.09 -2.27
N ILE A 154 -15.18 1.08 -1.65
CA ILE A 154 -14.12 2.08 -1.87
C ILE A 154 -12.91 1.42 -2.51
N HIS A 155 -12.02 2.20 -3.12
CA HIS A 155 -10.70 1.74 -3.51
C HIS A 155 -9.73 1.77 -2.33
N ALA A 156 -8.78 0.84 -2.29
CA ALA A 156 -7.84 0.70 -1.19
C ALA A 156 -7.05 2.00 -0.89
N PHE A 157 -6.69 2.78 -1.92
CA PHE A 157 -6.00 4.06 -1.73
C PHE A 157 -6.85 5.10 -0.98
N GLU A 158 -8.18 4.97 -1.00
CA GLU A 158 -9.06 5.93 -0.32
C GLU A 158 -8.93 5.85 1.20
N LEU A 159 -8.42 4.74 1.74
CA LEU A 159 -8.05 4.67 3.16
C LEU A 159 -7.00 5.70 3.56
N LEU A 160 -6.14 6.16 2.63
CA LEU A 160 -5.19 7.23 2.91
C LEU A 160 -5.87 8.54 3.32
N LYS A 161 -7.10 8.78 2.85
CA LYS A 161 -7.89 9.98 3.18
C LYS A 161 -8.62 9.84 4.51
N TRP A 162 -9.11 8.65 4.82
CA TRP A 162 -9.94 8.39 6.00
C TRP A 162 -9.11 8.02 7.23
N ASN A 163 -8.25 7.01 7.08
CA ASN A 163 -7.37 6.55 8.14
C ASN A 163 -6.11 5.91 7.53
N PRO A 164 -5.05 6.70 7.27
CA PRO A 164 -3.85 6.21 6.60
C PRO A 164 -3.13 5.11 7.38
N LYS A 165 -3.33 5.02 8.71
CA LYS A 165 -2.72 3.99 9.55
C LYS A 165 -3.17 2.57 9.18
N LEU A 166 -4.33 2.44 8.55
CA LEU A 166 -4.88 1.15 8.12
C LEU A 166 -4.23 0.61 6.84
N ILE A 167 -3.48 1.44 6.09
CA ILE A 167 -2.85 0.98 4.84
C ILE A 167 -1.89 -0.20 5.05
N LYS A 168 -1.24 -0.23 6.22
CA LYS A 168 -0.26 -1.25 6.57
C LYS A 168 -0.88 -2.63 6.73
N VAL A 169 -2.13 -2.71 7.20
CA VAL A 169 -2.80 -4.00 7.45
C VAL A 169 -3.36 -4.63 6.19
N LEU A 170 -3.49 -3.88 5.09
CA LEU A 170 -4.04 -4.45 3.85
C LEU A 170 -3.20 -5.58 3.24
N VAL A 171 -1.95 -5.69 3.67
CA VAL A 171 -0.99 -6.72 3.25
C VAL A 171 -1.23 -8.07 3.95
N LEU A 172 -2.08 -8.11 4.98
CA LEU A 172 -2.34 -9.33 5.77
C LEU A 172 -3.01 -10.42 4.90
N PRO A 173 -2.73 -11.71 5.15
CA PRO A 173 -3.37 -12.83 4.46
C PRO A 173 -4.89 -12.90 4.64
N THR A 174 -5.52 -13.78 3.87
CA THR A 174 -6.92 -14.15 4.09
C THR A 174 -7.11 -14.72 5.48
N ASP A 175 -8.33 -14.59 6.00
CA ASP A 175 -8.77 -15.05 7.32
C ASP A 175 -8.16 -14.30 8.51
N TYR A 176 -7.42 -13.20 8.27
CA TYR A 176 -6.96 -12.29 9.31
C TYR A 176 -8.06 -11.29 9.69
N LEU A 177 -8.08 -10.94 10.98
CA LEU A 177 -8.98 -9.94 11.57
C LEU A 177 -8.17 -8.83 12.25
N VAL A 178 -8.53 -7.58 12.01
CA VAL A 178 -7.92 -6.40 12.62
C VAL A 178 -8.98 -5.69 13.42
N ILE A 179 -8.75 -5.54 14.72
CA ILE A 179 -9.62 -4.75 15.60
C ILE A 179 -9.10 -3.31 15.61
N VAL A 180 -9.99 -2.36 15.37
CA VAL A 180 -9.66 -0.93 15.30
C VAL A 180 -10.49 -0.19 16.34
N ASN A 181 -9.80 0.42 17.32
CA ASN A 181 -10.43 1.25 18.34
C ASN A 181 -9.93 2.69 18.20
N ASP A 182 -10.85 3.65 18.16
CA ASP A 182 -10.53 5.09 18.03
C ASP A 182 -9.64 5.39 16.80
N GLY A 183 -9.81 4.62 15.72
CA GLY A 183 -8.98 4.72 14.52
C GLY A 183 -7.56 4.15 14.65
N GLU A 184 -7.21 3.54 15.78
CA GLU A 184 -5.93 2.85 15.98
C GLU A 184 -6.10 1.33 15.86
N ILE A 185 -5.08 0.65 15.35
CA ILE A 185 -5.04 -0.82 15.36
C ILE A 185 -4.83 -1.27 16.80
N HIS A 186 -5.86 -1.89 17.37
CA HIS A 186 -5.83 -2.42 18.72
C HIS A 186 -5.22 -3.82 18.75
N SER A 187 -5.73 -4.72 17.92
CA SER A 187 -5.31 -6.12 17.86
C SER A 187 -5.32 -6.63 16.42
N ILE A 188 -4.47 -7.62 16.14
CA ILE A 188 -4.51 -8.41 14.90
C ILE A 188 -4.60 -9.87 15.29
N LEU A 189 -5.63 -10.56 14.79
CA LEU A 189 -5.84 -11.99 14.94
C LEU A 189 -5.47 -12.69 13.62
N ASN A 190 -4.76 -13.81 13.73
CA ASN A 190 -4.41 -14.66 12.59
C ASN A 190 -5.59 -15.56 12.17
N ASP A 191 -5.35 -16.45 11.22
CA ASP A 191 -6.28 -17.44 10.68
C ASP A 191 -6.71 -18.53 11.68
N CYS A 192 -6.09 -18.59 12.85
CA CYS A 192 -6.43 -19.46 13.98
C CYS A 192 -7.14 -18.70 15.11
N ASP A 193 -7.56 -17.45 14.89
CA ASP A 193 -8.10 -16.54 15.90
C ASP A 193 -7.13 -16.22 17.07
N GLU A 194 -5.82 -16.40 16.85
CA GLU A 194 -4.80 -16.06 17.84
C GLU A 194 -4.37 -14.59 17.68
N GLU A 195 -4.37 -13.85 18.78
CA GLU A 195 -3.87 -12.47 18.80
C GLU A 195 -2.34 -12.46 18.64
N ILE A 196 -1.86 -11.88 17.54
CA ILE A 196 -0.43 -11.79 17.17
C ILE A 196 0.11 -10.36 17.25
N PHE A 197 -0.76 -9.39 17.54
CA PHE A 197 -0.43 -7.98 17.76
C PHE A 197 -1.32 -7.42 18.86
N PRO A 198 -0.78 -6.66 19.85
CA PRO A 198 0.63 -6.31 19.99
C PRO A 198 1.49 -7.52 20.37
N ILE A 199 2.75 -7.53 19.92
CA ILE A 199 3.69 -8.60 20.29
C ILE A 199 4.00 -8.49 21.78
N SER A 200 3.83 -9.60 22.51
CA SER A 200 4.12 -9.72 23.95
C SER A 200 5.62 -9.76 24.26
#